data_AF-A0A2J8TD11-F1
#
_entry.id   AF-A0A2J8TD11-F1
#
_cell.length_a   1.000
_cell.length_b   1.000
_cell.length_c   1.000
_cell.angle_alpha   90.00
_cell.angle_beta   90.00
_cell.angle_gamma   90.00
#
_symmetry.space_group_name_H-M   'P 1'
#
loop_
_entity.id
_entity.type
_entity.pdbx_description
1 polymer ?
#
loop_
_entity_poly.entity_id
_entity_poly.type
_entity_poly.pdbx_seq_one_letter_code
_entity_poly.pdbx_strand_id
1 'polypeptide(L)'
;GEGKDMYLILENDMLSLVDPMDRSVLHSQPIVSIRVWGVGRDNGRERDFAYVARDKDTRILKCHVFRCDTPAKAIATSLHEICSKIMAERKNAKALACSSLQERANVNLDVPLQDFPTPKTELVQKFHVQYLGMLPVDKPV
;
A
#
# COMPACT_ATOMS: atom_id res chain seq x y z
N GLY A 1 13.31 14.01 9.27
CA GLY A 1 13.07 14.61 10.59
C GLY A 1 11.57 14.80 10.77
N GLU A 2 11.12 14.83 12.03
CA GLU A 2 9.75 15.19 12.41
C GLU A 2 9.42 16.62 11.98
N GLY A 3 8.14 16.90 11.69
CA GLY A 3 7.65 18.18 11.21
C GLY A 3 7.86 18.44 9.71
N LYS A 4 8.44 17.52 8.95
CA LYS A 4 8.73 17.69 7.52
C LYS A 4 7.49 17.45 6.65
N ASP A 5 7.20 18.40 5.76
CA ASP A 5 6.19 18.26 4.71
C ASP A 5 6.66 17.28 3.63
N MET A 6 5.74 16.43 3.19
CA MET A 6 5.97 15.35 2.25
C MET A 6 4.73 15.08 1.41
N TYR A 7 4.94 14.38 0.31
CA TYR A 7 3.86 13.68 -0.37
C TYR A 7 3.83 12.22 0.06
N LEU A 8 2.68 11.75 0.51
CA LEU A 8 2.39 10.33 0.63
C LEU A 8 1.68 9.90 -0.66
N ILE A 9 2.31 8.99 -1.40
CA ILE A 9 1.82 8.48 -2.68
C ILE A 9 1.48 7.00 -2.51
N LEU A 10 0.26 6.63 -2.88
CA LEU A 10 -0.19 5.26 -3.01
C LEU A 10 -0.29 4.93 -4.50
N GLU A 11 0.58 4.04 -4.96
CA GLU A 11 0.72 3.65 -6.36
C GLU A 11 1.35 2.25 -6.42
N ASN A 12 0.83 1.39 -7.29
CA ASN A 12 1.45 0.09 -7.63
C ASN A 12 1.87 -0.75 -6.44
N ASP A 13 0.95 -0.95 -5.50
CA ASP A 13 1.14 -1.71 -4.26
C ASP A 13 2.20 -1.14 -3.32
N MET A 14 2.61 0.12 -3.54
CA MET A 14 3.62 0.82 -2.77
C MET A 14 3.02 2.06 -2.09
N LEU A 15 3.44 2.29 -0.85
CA LEU A 15 3.32 3.58 -0.18
C LEU A 15 4.68 4.26 -0.23
N SER A 16 4.77 5.41 -0.90
CA SER A 16 6.02 6.17 -1.01
C SER A 16 5.90 7.54 -0.34
N LEU A 17 6.96 7.94 0.36
CA LEU A 17 7.14 9.29 0.88
C LEU A 17 8.08 10.03 -0.06
N VAL A 18 7.61 11.15 -0.61
CA VAL A 18 8.32 11.93 -1.61
C VAL A 18 8.55 13.35 -1.10
N ASP A 19 9.76 13.86 -1.29
CA ASP A 19 10.11 15.23 -0.96
C ASP A 19 9.36 16.20 -1.88
N PRO A 20 8.71 17.24 -1.34
CA PRO A 20 7.91 18.14 -2.15
C PRO A 20 8.73 19.09 -3.03
N MET A 21 10.01 19.31 -2.71
CA MET A 21 10.88 20.27 -3.41
C MET A 21 11.52 19.66 -4.65
N ASP A 22 12.21 18.54 -4.49
CA ASP A 22 12.98 17.90 -5.57
C ASP A 22 12.32 16.63 -6.12
N ARG A 23 11.18 16.22 -5.56
CA ARG A 23 10.43 15.00 -5.92
C ARG A 23 11.22 13.71 -5.70
N SER A 24 12.28 13.74 -4.89
CA SER A 24 13.02 12.54 -4.51
C SER A 24 12.20 11.61 -3.63
N VAL A 25 12.34 10.31 -3.84
CA VAL A 25 11.71 9.30 -2.98
C VAL A 25 12.55 9.16 -1.71
N LEU A 26 11.96 9.53 -0.57
CA LEU A 26 12.59 9.48 0.75
C LEU A 26 12.42 8.11 1.40
N HIS A 27 11.28 7.45 1.17
CA HIS A 27 10.96 6.15 1.72
C HIS A 27 9.95 5.41 0.83
N SER A 28 10.06 4.09 0.75
CA SER A 28 9.09 3.24 0.05
C SER A 28 8.77 2.02 0.90
N GLN A 29 7.48 1.83 1.16
CA GLN A 29 6.93 0.76 1.98
C GLN A 29 5.95 -0.07 1.15
N PRO A 30 6.27 -1.36 0.84
CA PRO A 30 5.31 -2.23 0.17
C PRO A 30 4.05 -2.36 1.00
N ILE A 31 2.88 -2.11 0.42
CA ILE A 31 1.60 -2.10 1.15
C ILE A 31 1.35 -3.47 1.82
N VAL A 32 1.75 -4.56 1.15
CA VAL A 32 1.69 -5.93 1.68
C VAL A 32 2.49 -6.19 2.95
N SER A 33 3.42 -5.30 3.29
CA SER A 33 4.28 -5.40 4.47
C SER A 33 3.86 -4.46 5.60
N ILE A 34 2.86 -3.60 5.36
CA ILE A 34 2.17 -2.85 6.40
C ILE A 34 1.34 -3.85 7.22
N ARG A 35 1.53 -3.85 8.53
CA ARG A 35 0.83 -4.73 9.48
C ARG A 35 -0.46 -4.09 9.96
N VAL A 36 -0.27 -2.83 10.38
CA VAL A 36 -1.19 -1.87 11.00
C VAL A 36 -1.50 -0.65 10.15
N TRP A 37 -2.73 -0.16 10.00
CA TRP A 37 -2.92 1.29 9.82
C TRP A 37 -4.11 1.80 10.62
N GLY A 38 -4.13 3.11 10.87
CA GLY A 38 -5.18 3.76 11.64
C GLY A 38 -5.32 5.24 11.30
N VAL A 39 -6.50 5.77 11.59
CA VAL A 39 -6.84 7.20 11.50
C VAL A 39 -7.29 7.68 12.85
N GLY A 40 -6.96 8.92 13.21
CA GLY A 40 -7.45 9.53 14.45
C GLY A 40 -8.97 9.71 14.42
N ARG A 41 -9.62 9.54 15.57
CA ARG A 41 -11.09 9.60 15.71
C ARG A 41 -11.60 10.81 16.47
N ASP A 42 -10.74 11.46 17.24
CA ASP A 42 -11.14 12.54 18.15
C ASP A 42 -11.17 13.89 17.44
N ASN A 43 -11.94 14.84 18.00
CA ASN A 43 -12.06 16.20 17.48
C ASN A 43 -10.67 16.84 17.29
N GLY A 44 -10.27 17.02 16.04
CA GLY A 44 -8.97 17.58 15.64
C GLY A 44 -7.92 16.55 15.18
N ARG A 45 -8.15 15.25 15.36
CA ARG A 45 -7.24 14.16 14.95
C ARG A 45 -7.71 13.37 13.73
N GLU A 46 -8.85 13.73 13.13
CA GLU A 46 -9.36 13.09 11.89
C GLU A 46 -8.39 13.20 10.70
N ARG A 47 -7.41 14.09 10.82
CA ARG A 47 -6.32 14.31 9.87
C ARG A 47 -5.06 13.52 10.20
N ASP A 48 -4.98 12.88 11.35
CA ASP A 48 -3.82 12.08 11.72
C ASP A 48 -3.97 10.66 11.12
N PHE A 49 -2.94 10.23 10.40
CA PHE A 49 -2.80 8.90 9.81
C PHE A 49 -1.58 8.21 10.41
N ALA A 50 -1.67 6.91 10.69
CA ALA A 50 -0.53 6.13 11.12
C ALA A 50 -0.50 4.75 10.47
N TYR A 51 0.71 4.22 10.25
CA TYR A 51 0.89 2.83 9.85
C TYR A 51 2.03 2.17 10.63
N VAL A 52 1.94 0.85 10.79
CA VAL A 52 2.98 0.03 11.42
C VAL A 52 3.59 -0.90 10.39
N ALA A 53 4.92 -0.81 10.23
CA ALA A 53 5.68 -1.69 9.36
C ALA A 53 7.01 -2.07 10.00
N ARG A 54 7.67 -3.10 9.46
CA ARG A 54 9.00 -3.50 9.90
C ARG A 54 10.04 -2.60 9.26
N ASP A 55 10.80 -1.90 10.09
CA ASP A 55 11.92 -1.07 9.67
C ASP A 55 13.00 -1.92 8.99
N LYS A 56 13.53 -1.43 7.86
CA LYS A 56 14.46 -2.17 7.02
C LYS A 56 15.80 -2.41 7.72
N ASP A 57 16.30 -1.39 8.43
CA ASP A 57 17.64 -1.39 9.00
C ASP A 57 17.67 -2.07 10.38
N THR A 58 16.70 -1.75 11.23
CA THR A 58 16.65 -2.24 12.61
C THR A 58 15.86 -3.54 12.78
N ARG A 59 15.06 -3.94 11.79
CA ARG A 59 14.11 -5.09 11.85
C ARG A 59 13.02 -4.97 12.93
N ILE A 60 12.95 -3.83 13.61
CA ILE A 60 11.96 -3.51 14.65
C ILE A 60 10.67 -3.03 13.97
N LEU A 61 9.51 -3.35 14.57
CA LEU A 61 8.24 -2.77 14.13
C LEU A 61 8.17 -1.32 14.57
N LYS A 62 7.85 -0.43 13.65
CA LYS A 62 7.75 1.01 13.91
C LYS A 62 6.40 1.52 13.48
N CYS A 63 5.77 2.31 14.35
CA CYS A 63 4.60 3.10 14.03
C CYS A 63 5.07 4.42 13.44
N HIS A 64 4.67 4.73 12.22
CA HIS A 64 4.94 5.99 11.53
C HIS A 64 3.69 6.84 11.54
N VAL A 65 3.78 8.08 12.03
CA VAL A 65 2.63 8.97 12.23
C VAL A 65 2.75 10.19 11.33
N PHE A 66 1.63 10.58 10.73
CA PHE A 66 1.51 11.68 9.78
C PHE A 66 0.29 12.53 10.12
N ARG A 67 0.36 13.81 9.80
CA ARG A 67 -0.79 14.71 9.78
C ARG A 67 -1.08 15.12 8.34
N CYS A 68 -2.32 14.96 7.91
CA CYS A 68 -2.76 15.18 6.54
C CYS A 68 -3.46 16.53 6.36
N ASP A 69 -3.36 17.10 5.17
CA ASP A 69 -4.10 18.30 4.74
C ASP A 69 -5.59 18.04 4.47
N THR A 70 -5.97 16.77 4.39
CA THR A 70 -7.29 16.22 4.10
C THR A 70 -7.66 15.18 5.18
N PRO A 71 -8.94 14.79 5.33
CA PRO A 71 -9.31 13.74 6.27
C PRO A 71 -8.53 12.44 6.00
N ALA A 72 -7.85 11.92 7.01
CA ALA A 72 -6.97 10.74 6.90
C ALA A 72 -7.74 9.47 6.49
N LYS A 73 -9.08 9.47 6.64
CA LYS A 73 -9.97 8.42 6.14
C LYS A 73 -9.75 8.16 4.64
N ALA A 74 -9.42 9.17 3.84
CA ALA A 74 -9.14 9.00 2.42
C ALA A 74 -7.98 8.01 2.19
N ILE A 75 -6.85 8.19 2.91
CA ILE A 75 -5.69 7.30 2.83
C ILE A 75 -6.04 5.87 3.28
N ALA A 76 -6.82 5.74 4.34
CA ALA A 76 -7.24 4.42 4.84
C ALA A 76 -8.13 3.68 3.83
N THR A 77 -9.05 4.38 3.17
CA THR A 77 -9.88 3.82 2.09
C THR A 77 -9.02 3.37 0.91
N SER A 78 -8.11 4.21 0.46
CA SER A 78 -7.15 3.91 -0.61
C SER A 78 -6.32 2.65 -0.32
N LEU A 79 -5.78 2.53 0.89
CA LEU A 79 -5.04 1.34 1.32
C LEU A 79 -5.91 0.08 1.31
N HIS A 80 -7.17 0.20 1.73
CA HIS A 80 -8.11 -0.91 1.70
C HIS A 80 -8.43 -1.37 0.27
N GLU A 81 -8.62 -0.44 -0.67
CA GLU A 81 -8.85 -0.73 -2.08
C GLU A 81 -7.65 -1.46 -2.70
N ILE A 82 -6.43 -0.94 -2.48
CA ILE A 82 -5.20 -1.56 -2.98
C ILE A 82 -5.00 -2.96 -2.37
N CYS A 83 -5.20 -3.12 -1.06
CA CYS A 83 -5.11 -4.43 -0.42
C CYS A 83 -6.14 -5.41 -0.99
N SER A 84 -7.37 -4.96 -1.24
CA SER A 84 -8.43 -5.77 -1.85
C SER A 84 -8.05 -6.25 -3.25
N LYS A 85 -7.47 -5.36 -4.06
CA LYS A 85 -6.92 -5.70 -5.38
C LYS A 85 -5.82 -6.75 -5.28
N ILE A 86 -4.81 -6.53 -4.43
CA ILE A 86 -3.70 -7.48 -4.20
C ILE A 86 -4.23 -8.85 -3.78
N MET A 87 -5.22 -8.89 -2.87
CA MET A 87 -5.82 -10.14 -2.42
C MET A 87 -6.57 -10.88 -3.54
N ALA A 88 -7.33 -10.15 -4.37
CA ALA A 88 -8.04 -10.72 -5.51
C ALA A 88 -7.06 -11.28 -6.56
N GLU A 89 -6.01 -10.53 -6.89
CA GLU A 89 -4.97 -10.97 -7.83
C GLU A 89 -4.23 -12.21 -7.32
N ARG A 90 -3.89 -12.27 -6.03
CA ARG A 90 -3.30 -13.47 -5.41
C ARG A 90 -4.23 -14.68 -5.44
N LYS A 91 -5.55 -14.48 -5.29
CA LYS A 91 -6.53 -15.56 -5.40
C LYS A 91 -6.62 -16.09 -6.84
N ASN A 92 -6.68 -15.19 -7.81
CA ASN A 92 -6.74 -15.54 -9.24
C ASN A 92 -5.47 -16.27 -9.70
N ALA A 93 -4.28 -15.80 -9.30
CA ALA A 93 -3.02 -16.46 -9.61
C ALA A 93 -2.97 -17.90 -9.06
N LYS A 94 -3.48 -18.14 -7.85
CA LYS A 94 -3.59 -19.49 -7.27
C LYS A 94 -4.59 -20.37 -8.02
N ALA A 95 -5.71 -19.81 -8.46
CA ALA A 95 -6.72 -20.55 -9.24
C ALA A 95 -6.16 -20.99 -10.60
N LEU A 96 -5.46 -20.10 -11.32
CA LEU A 96 -4.79 -20.41 -12.58
C LEU A 96 -3.70 -21.49 -12.40
N ALA A 97 -2.90 -21.40 -11.33
CA ALA A 97 -1.90 -22.41 -11.00
C ALA A 97 -2.53 -23.78 -10.66
N CYS A 98 -3.66 -23.80 -9.95
CA CYS A 98 -4.35 -25.05 -9.60
C CYS A 98 -5.08 -25.69 -10.79
N SER A 99 -5.61 -24.88 -11.71
CA SER A 99 -6.22 -25.35 -12.97
C SER A 99 -5.18 -26.01 -13.88
N SER A 100 -3.94 -25.48 -13.91
CA SER A 100 -2.86 -26.03 -14.74
C SER A 100 -2.38 -27.43 -14.33
N LEU A 101 -2.76 -27.93 -13.15
CA LEU A 101 -2.45 -29.29 -12.70
C LEU A 101 -3.53 -30.33 -13.06
N GLN A 102 -4.71 -29.92 -13.54
CA GLN A 102 -5.79 -30.84 -13.93
C GLN A 102 -5.87 -31.10 -15.45
N GLU A 103 -5.10 -30.37 -16.27
CA GLU A 103 -5.15 -30.46 -17.73
C GLU A 103 -3.99 -31.30 -18.31
N ARG A 104 -3.95 -32.59 -17.96
CA ARG A 104 -3.17 -33.61 -18.71
C ARG A 104 -4.04 -34.74 -19.23
N ALA A 105 -5.27 -34.44 -19.63
CA ALA A 105 -6.12 -35.38 -20.37
C ALA A 105 -7.22 -34.66 -21.17
N ASN A 106 -6.85 -33.87 -22.19
CA ASN A 106 -7.48 -33.95 -23.51
C ASN A 106 -6.92 -32.88 -24.45
N VAL A 107 -6.49 -33.33 -25.62
CA VAL A 107 -6.13 -32.50 -26.76
C VAL A 107 -7.42 -32.08 -27.47
N ASN A 108 -7.73 -30.79 -27.54
CA ASN A 108 -8.39 -30.23 -28.72
C ASN A 108 -8.17 -28.71 -28.86
N LEU A 109 -8.01 -28.31 -30.11
CA LEU A 109 -7.69 -27.02 -30.71
C LEU A 109 -8.69 -25.90 -30.33
N ASP A 110 -8.24 -24.69 -29.95
CA ASP A 110 -8.49 -23.44 -30.71
C ASP A 110 -7.88 -22.16 -30.08
N VAL A 111 -7.39 -21.26 -30.96
CA VAL A 111 -7.03 -19.82 -30.85
C VAL A 111 -6.11 -19.32 -29.70
N PRO A 112 -4.96 -18.67 -30.01
CA PRO A 112 -4.27 -17.83 -29.03
C PRO A 112 -5.09 -16.56 -28.81
N LEU A 113 -5.78 -16.46 -27.68
CA LEU A 113 -6.31 -15.19 -27.19
C LEU A 113 -5.10 -14.26 -26.98
N GLN A 114 -4.82 -13.41 -27.96
CA GLN A 114 -3.95 -12.25 -27.75
C GLN A 114 -4.66 -11.36 -26.73
N ASP A 115 -4.22 -11.44 -25.48
CA ASP A 115 -4.56 -10.47 -24.45
C ASP A 115 -4.08 -9.10 -24.92
N PHE A 116 -4.99 -8.34 -25.53
CA PHE A 116 -4.79 -6.92 -25.75
C PHE A 116 -4.55 -6.28 -24.38
N PRO A 117 -3.45 -5.53 -24.16
CA PRO A 117 -3.21 -4.91 -22.87
C PRO A 117 -4.33 -3.90 -22.64
N THR A 118 -5.29 -4.27 -21.79
CA THR A 118 -6.26 -3.31 -21.28
C THR A 118 -5.44 -2.25 -20.57
N PRO A 119 -5.63 -0.95 -20.86
CA PRO A 119 -4.95 0.10 -20.13
C PRO A 119 -5.27 -0.10 -18.65
N LYS A 120 -4.31 -0.56 -17.86
CA LYS A 120 -4.43 -0.51 -16.41
C LYS A 120 -4.35 0.96 -16.07
N THR A 121 -5.49 1.62 -15.91
CA THR A 121 -5.56 2.89 -15.23
C THR A 121 -5.10 2.64 -13.80
N GLU A 122 -3.78 2.72 -13.58
CA GLU A 122 -3.21 2.61 -12.25
C GLU A 122 -3.68 3.83 -11.46
N LEU A 123 -4.45 3.57 -10.40
CA LEU A 123 -4.94 4.61 -9.50
C LEU A 123 -3.74 5.13 -8.70
N VAL A 124 -3.27 6.32 -9.05
CA VAL A 124 -2.27 7.05 -8.27
C VAL A 124 -3.01 8.00 -7.35
N GLN A 125 -2.86 7.81 -6.04
CA GLN A 125 -3.41 8.72 -5.04
C GLN A 125 -2.28 9.40 -4.29
N LYS A 126 -2.38 10.72 -4.16
CA LYS A 126 -1.32 11.58 -3.60
C LYS A 126 -1.91 12.51 -2.55
N PHE A 127 -1.28 12.53 -1.38
CA PHE A 127 -1.73 13.28 -0.21
C PHE A 127 -0.59 14.16 0.30
N HIS A 128 -0.87 15.42 0.63
CA HIS A 128 0.09 16.25 1.37
C HIS A 128 0.03 15.88 2.85
N VAL A 129 1.19 15.55 3.39
CA VAL A 129 1.32 15.12 4.79
C VAL A 129 2.51 15.77 5.46
N GLN A 130 2.40 15.99 6.76
CA GLN A 130 3.49 16.33 7.64
C GLN A 130 3.88 15.09 8.43
N TYR A 131 5.15 14.69 8.38
CA TYR A 131 5.63 13.56 9.17
C TYR A 131 5.77 13.95 10.64
N LEU A 132 4.96 13.36 11.52
CA LEU A 132 4.99 13.68 12.95
C LEU A 132 6.06 12.88 13.70
N GLY A 133 6.43 11.69 13.21
CA GLY A 133 7.50 10.89 13.81
C GLY A 133 7.25 9.39 13.78
N MET A 134 8.12 8.69 14.51
CA MET A 134 8.07 7.23 14.64
C MET A 134 8.27 6.76 16.06
N LEU A 135 7.53 5.73 16.45
CA LEU A 135 7.66 5.06 17.75
C LEU A 135 7.94 3.57 17.55
N PRO A 136 8.90 2.97 18.27
CA PRO A 136 9.05 1.52 18.28
C PRO A 136 7.78 0.89 18.85
N VAL A 137 7.38 -0.24 18.27
CA VAL A 137 6.23 -1.02 18.71
C VAL A 137 6.75 -2.32 19.29
N ASP A 138 6.43 -2.57 20.55
CA ASP A 138 6.76 -3.83 21.22
C ASP A 138 6.04 -5.00 20.53
N LYS A 139 6.66 -6.18 20.61
CA LYS A 139 5.99 -7.39 20.14
C LYS A 139 4.75 -7.62 21.01
N PRO A 140 3.58 -7.92 20.41
CA PRO A 140 2.44 -8.35 21.22
C PRO A 140 2.86 -9.56 22.04
N VAL A 141 2.55 -9.50 23.34
CA VAL A 141 2.79 -10.55 24.35
C VAL A 141 1.97 -11.79 24.08
#